data_AF-A0A2N0RXE9-F1
#
_entry.id   AF-A0A2N0RXE9-F1
#
_cell.length_a   1.000
_cell.length_b   1.000
_cell.length_c   1.000
_cell.angle_alpha   90.00
_cell.angle_beta   90.00
_cell.angle_gamma   90.00
#
_symmetry.space_group_name_H-M   'P 1'
#
loop_
_entity.id
_entity.type
_entity.pdbx_description
1 polymer ?
#
loop_
_entity_poly.entity_id
_entity_poly.type
_entity_poly.pdbx_seq_one_letter_code
_entity_poly.pdbx_strand_id
1 'polypeptide(L)'
;MNNKDKKIALIFMLMYCTFNLKGEFIIYSKIIWIYSTKTKNNKWECKRFYRIPEDYELISISKYDKVYLASNENDYIYEWSINTNKSV
;
A
#
# COMPACT_ATOMS: atom_id res chain seq x y z
N MET A 1 -23.05 -14.36 -2.88
CA MET A 1 -21.68 -14.16 -3.39
C MET A 1 -21.06 -15.50 -3.77
N ASN A 2 -20.90 -15.80 -5.07
CA ASN A 2 -20.34 -17.06 -5.60
C ASN A 2 -18.80 -17.01 -5.69
N ASN A 3 -18.10 -16.91 -4.56
CA ASN A 3 -16.63 -16.85 -4.59
C ASN A 3 -15.96 -17.60 -3.42
N LYS A 4 -16.53 -18.76 -3.04
CA LYS A 4 -16.05 -19.57 -1.91
C LYS A 4 -14.59 -20.06 -2.09
N ASP A 5 -14.09 -20.09 -3.33
CA ASP A 5 -12.77 -20.63 -3.67
C ASP A 5 -11.67 -19.57 -3.81
N LYS A 6 -12.02 -18.28 -3.77
CA LYS A 6 -11.06 -17.16 -3.82
C LYS A 6 -10.85 -16.57 -2.43
N LYS A 7 -10.22 -17.35 -1.55
CA LYS A 7 -9.84 -16.91 -0.20
C LYS A 7 -8.39 -16.45 -0.21
N ILE A 8 -8.15 -15.19 0.11
CA ILE A 8 -6.83 -14.66 0.40
C ILE A 8 -6.76 -14.48 1.91
N ALA A 9 -5.79 -15.12 2.55
CA ALA A 9 -5.58 -14.99 3.99
C ALA A 9 -5.14 -13.54 4.29
N LEU A 10 -5.93 -12.85 5.10
CA LEU A 10 -5.69 -11.46 5.50
C LEU A 10 -5.12 -11.45 6.92
N ILE A 11 -3.92 -10.91 7.12
CA ILE A 11 -3.28 -10.84 8.44
C ILE A 11 -3.88 -9.66 9.22
N PHE A 12 -4.24 -9.90 10.48
CA PHE A 12 -5.25 -9.17 11.28
C PHE A 12 -4.84 -7.80 11.87
N MET A 13 -3.91 -7.06 11.26
CA MET A 13 -3.58 -5.67 11.67
C MET A 13 -3.42 -4.74 10.47
N LEU A 14 -4.38 -4.78 9.56
CA LEU A 14 -4.44 -3.85 8.44
C LEU A 14 -5.17 -2.59 8.87
N MET A 15 -4.47 -1.45 8.85
CA MET A 15 -5.10 -0.16 9.06
C MET A 15 -5.75 0.37 7.79
N TYR A 16 -5.23 -0.02 6.61
CA TYR A 16 -5.74 0.45 5.32
C TYR A 16 -5.33 -0.51 4.19
N CYS A 17 -6.20 -0.69 3.19
CA CYS A 17 -5.83 -1.35 1.93
C CYS A 17 -6.59 -0.76 0.75
N THR A 18 -5.99 -0.83 -0.45
CA THR A 18 -6.58 -0.34 -1.70
C THR A 18 -5.98 -1.07 -2.91
N PHE A 19 -6.53 -0.83 -4.10
CA PHE A 19 -5.91 -1.21 -5.36
C PHE A 19 -5.57 0.04 -6.17
N ASN A 20 -4.38 0.07 -6.78
CA ASN A 20 -4.05 1.12 -7.74
C ASN A 20 -4.64 0.82 -9.13
N LEU A 21 -4.52 1.79 -10.05
CA LEU A 21 -5.00 1.63 -11.43
C LEU A 21 -4.27 0.55 -12.23
N LYS A 22 -3.10 0.08 -11.78
CA LYS A 22 -2.38 -1.05 -12.38
C LYS A 22 -2.90 -2.41 -11.89
N GLY A 23 -3.85 -2.39 -10.95
CA GLY A 23 -4.39 -3.58 -10.30
C GLY A 23 -3.46 -4.18 -9.26
N GLU A 24 -2.46 -3.45 -8.76
CA GLU A 24 -1.61 -3.89 -7.65
C GLU A 24 -2.35 -3.69 -6.32
N PHE A 25 -2.20 -4.64 -5.40
CA PHE A 25 -2.82 -4.58 -4.09
C PHE A 25 -1.89 -3.87 -3.11
N ILE A 26 -2.39 -2.79 -2.50
CA ILE A 26 -1.63 -1.96 -1.57
C ILE A 26 -2.20 -2.16 -0.16
N ILE A 27 -1.31 -2.44 0.78
CA ILE A 27 -1.61 -2.67 2.19
C ILE A 27 -0.80 -1.69 3.03
N TYR A 28 -1.40 -1.14 4.08
CA TYR A 28 -0.67 -0.41 5.11
C TYR A 28 -0.85 -1.01 6.52
N SER A 29 0.30 -1.20 7.18
CA SER A 29 0.42 -1.59 8.59
C SER A 29 1.72 -1.01 9.17
N LYS A 30 1.86 0.34 9.20
CA LYS A 30 3.12 1.10 9.41
C LYS A 30 4.17 0.96 8.30
N ILE A 31 4.08 -0.12 7.53
CA ILE A 31 4.78 -0.35 6.27
C ILE A 31 3.72 -0.40 5.17
N ILE A 32 3.97 0.31 4.07
CA ILE A 32 3.19 0.21 2.85
C ILE A 32 3.76 -0.96 2.05
N TRP A 33 2.96 -1.99 1.82
CA TRP A 33 3.30 -3.14 1.00
C TRP A 33 2.54 -3.08 -0.31
N ILE A 34 3.21 -3.37 -1.43
CA ILE A 34 2.62 -3.39 -2.76
C ILE A 34 2.80 -4.78 -3.37
N TYR A 35 1.69 -5.44 -3.65
CA TYR A 35 1.65 -6.78 -4.21
C TYR A 35 1.19 -6.77 -5.66
N SER A 36 1.88 -7.55 -6.50
CA SER A 36 1.37 -7.94 -7.80
C SER A 36 0.21 -8.91 -7.62
N THR A 37 -0.94 -8.58 -8.20
CA THR A 37 -2.12 -9.45 -8.19
C THR A 37 -2.09 -10.51 -9.28
N LYS A 38 -1.13 -10.44 -10.22
CA LYS A 38 -0.87 -11.52 -11.17
C LYS A 38 -0.43 -12.75 -10.39
N THR A 39 -1.33 -13.73 -10.27
CA THR A 39 -1.10 -14.93 -9.48
C THR A 39 -0.15 -15.88 -10.18
N LYS A 40 0.87 -16.33 -9.47
CA LYS A 40 1.60 -17.57 -9.78
C LYS A 40 1.33 -18.52 -8.62
N ASN A 41 0.75 -19.69 -8.90
CA ASN A 41 0.34 -20.67 -7.87
C ASN A 41 -0.61 -20.10 -6.80
N ASN A 42 -1.60 -19.28 -7.19
CA ASN A 42 -2.59 -18.66 -6.30
C ASN A 42 -1.98 -17.76 -5.20
N LYS A 43 -0.72 -17.34 -5.35
CA LYS A 43 -0.06 -16.41 -4.44
C LYS A 43 0.20 -15.08 -5.13
N TRP A 44 0.01 -14.00 -4.38
CA TRP A 44 0.43 -12.66 -4.77
C TRP A 44 1.88 -12.45 -4.36
N GLU A 45 2.65 -11.82 -5.24
CA GLU A 45 4.07 -11.53 -5.02
C GLU A 45 4.23 -10.11 -4.48
N CYS A 46 4.97 -9.95 -3.38
CA CYS A 46 5.34 -8.62 -2.89
C CYS A 46 6.38 -8.02 -3.84
N LYS A 47 6.05 -6.89 -4.47
CA LYS A 47 6.95 -6.19 -5.40
C LYS A 47 7.82 -5.17 -4.71
N ARG A 48 7.24 -4.42 -3.76
CA ARG A 48 7.86 -3.27 -3.11
C ARG A 48 7.28 -3.11 -1.72
N PHE A 49 8.08 -2.52 -0.83
CA PHE A 49 7.61 -2.07 0.47
C PHE A 49 8.30 -0.76 0.85
N TYR A 50 7.59 0.05 1.63
CA TYR A 50 8.06 1.34 2.10
C TYR A 50 7.72 1.52 3.57
N ARG A 51 8.71 1.91 4.38
CA ARG A 51 8.47 2.29 5.77
C ARG A 51 8.11 3.77 5.82
N ILE A 52 7.01 4.10 6.50
CA ILE A 52 6.69 5.49 6.81
C ILE A 52 7.59 5.90 8.00
N PRO A 53 8.25 7.08 7.96
CA PRO A 53 9.02 7.58 9.09
C PRO A 53 8.11 7.83 10.30
N GLU A 54 8.67 7.75 11.52
CA GLU A 54 7.88 7.72 12.76
C GLU A 54 7.21 9.06 13.11
N ASP A 55 7.72 10.15 12.56
CA ASP A 55 7.21 11.52 12.65
C ASP A 55 6.05 11.81 11.67
N TYR A 56 5.57 10.80 10.94
CA TYR A 56 4.45 10.93 10.01
C TYR A 56 3.34 9.93 10.29
N GLU A 57 2.11 10.41 10.12
CA GLU A 57 0.90 9.58 10.12
C GLU A 57 0.34 9.41 8.71
N LEU A 58 -0.11 8.20 8.38
CA LEU A 58 -0.77 7.95 7.10
C LEU A 58 -2.18 8.54 7.11
N ILE A 59 -2.44 9.46 6.18
CA ILE A 59 -3.79 9.96 5.92
C ILE A 59 -4.50 9.02 4.94
N SER A 60 -3.90 8.79 3.76
CA SER A 60 -4.49 7.94 2.72
C SER A 60 -3.48 7.51 1.66
N ILE A 61 -3.85 6.47 0.91
CA ILE A 61 -3.15 6.06 -0.31
C ILE A 61 -4.15 6.06 -1.46
N SER A 62 -3.95 6.91 -2.46
CA SER A 62 -4.85 7.00 -3.61
C SER A 62 -4.60 5.88 -4.62
N LYS A 63 -5.62 5.60 -5.45
CA LYS A 63 -5.50 4.69 -6.61
C LYS A 63 -4.48 5.15 -7.66
N TYR A 64 -4.02 6.40 -7.58
CA TYR A 64 -3.06 7.03 -8.49
C TYR A 64 -1.61 6.95 -7.98
N ASP A 65 -1.32 6.02 -7.06
CA ASP A 65 0.01 5.82 -6.48
C ASP A 65 0.56 7.08 -5.77
N LYS A 66 -0.34 7.82 -5.11
CA LYS A 66 -0.02 8.94 -4.21
C LYS A 66 -0.32 8.57 -2.77
N VAL A 67 0.61 8.85 -1.88
CA VAL A 67 0.50 8.68 -0.43
C VAL A 67 0.45 10.07 0.19
N TYR A 68 -0.52 10.30 1.07
CA TYR A 68 -0.65 11.54 1.82
C TYR A 68 -0.28 11.29 3.28
N LEU A 69 0.68 12.06 3.79
CA LEU A 69 1.23 11.93 5.13
C LEU A 69 1.02 13.23 5.90
N ALA A 70 0.52 13.15 7.13
CA ALA A 70 0.53 14.28 8.06
C ALA A 70 1.86 14.25 8.83
N SER A 71 2.53 15.39 8.95
CA SER A 71 3.68 15.50 9.88
C SER A 71 3.18 15.77 11.29
N ASN A 72 3.72 15.02 12.24
CA ASN A 72 3.48 15.22 13.66
C ASN A 72 4.20 16.45 14.23
N GLU A 73 5.15 17.02 13.47
CA GLU A 73 5.98 18.13 13.92
C GLU A 73 5.47 19.50 13.45
N ASN A 74 4.82 19.57 12.28
CA ASN A 74 4.55 20.85 11.63
C ASN A 74 3.16 21.02 10.99
N ASP A 75 2.16 20.22 11.38
CA ASP A 75 0.75 20.28 10.92
C ASP A 75 0.56 20.28 9.38
N TYR A 76 1.61 20.06 8.60
CA TYR A 76 1.57 20.01 7.15
C TYR A 76 1.22 18.61 6.64
N ILE A 77 0.60 18.60 5.46
CA ILE A 77 0.33 17.38 4.69
C ILE A 77 1.32 17.31 3.51
N TYR A 78 1.98 16.17 3.39
CA TYR A 78 2.93 15.88 2.32
C TYR A 78 2.33 14.88 1.34
N GLU A 79 2.49 15.14 0.05
CA GLU A 79 2.18 14.18 -1.02
C GLU A 79 3.45 13.47 -1.47
N TRP A 80 3.43 12.14 -1.48
CA TRP A 80 4.53 11.32 -1.96
C TRP A 80 4.07 10.34 -3.04
N SER A 81 4.82 10.24 -4.15
CA SER A 81 4.54 9.24 -5.19
C SER A 81 5.38 7.98 -5.01
N ILE A 82 4.71 6.85 -4.79
CA ILE A 82 5.35 5.52 -4.61
C ILE A 82 5.84 4.90 -5.92
N ASN A 83 5.60 5.56 -7.05
CA ASN A 83 6.06 5.15 -8.37
C ASN A 83 7.37 5.80 -8.81
N THR A 84 7.93 6.74 -8.05
CA THR A 84 9.18 7.40 -8.46
C THR A 84 10.27 6.35 -8.52
N ASN A 85 10.70 6.02 -9.73
CA ASN A 85 11.96 5.34 -9.96
C ASN A 85 13.02 6.15 -9.20
N LYS A 86 13.59 5.61 -8.13
CA LYS A 86 14.94 5.99 -7.79
C LYS A 86 15.79 5.34 -8.87
N SER A 87 16.02 6.06 -9.96
CA SER A 87 17.21 5.82 -10.78
C SER A 87 18.39 5.97 -9.84
N VAL A 88 19.10 4.88 -9.60
CA VAL A 88 20.53 4.92 -9.29
C VAL A 88 21.22 4.34 -10.51
#